data_AF-A0A917NYZ8-F1
#
_entry.id   AF-A0A917NYZ8-F1
#
_cell.length_a   1.000
_cell.length_b   1.000
_cell.length_c   1.000
_cell.angle_alpha   90.00
_cell.angle_beta   90.00
_cell.angle_gamma   90.00
#
_symmetry.space_group_name_H-M   'P 1'
#
loop_
_entity.id
_entity.type
_entity.pdbx_description
1 polymer ?
#
loop_
_entity_poly.entity_id
_entity_poly.type
_entity_poly.pdbx_seq_one_letter_code
_entity_poly.pdbx_strand_id
1 'polypeptide(L)'
;MATAATTTGRAASGSGTRSVGATERPTVRLKRIYDAAAPDDGARVLAGRLWPRGVSKARAALDLWCRGVAPSTALRQWFNYDPAR
;
A
#
# COMPACT_ATOMS: atom_id res chain seq x y z
N MET A 1 -57.02 -26.72 -23.09
CA MET A 1 -56.50 -27.89 -23.84
C MET A 1 -55.56 -27.39 -24.92
N ALA A 2 -54.26 -27.61 -24.76
CA ALA A 2 -53.26 -27.80 -25.82
C ALA A 2 -51.90 -28.04 -25.15
N THR A 3 -51.17 -29.00 -25.70
CA THR A 3 -50.12 -29.82 -25.11
C THR A 3 -48.73 -29.49 -25.66
N ALA A 4 -47.71 -29.78 -24.83
CA ALA A 4 -46.33 -30.18 -25.15
C ALA A 4 -45.35 -29.17 -25.80
N ALA A 5 -44.16 -29.02 -25.20
CA ALA A 5 -42.97 -29.75 -25.66
C ALA A 5 -41.75 -29.49 -24.73
N THR A 6 -41.14 -30.59 -24.30
CA THR A 6 -39.82 -30.66 -23.67
C THR A 6 -38.74 -30.29 -24.69
N THR A 7 -37.76 -29.47 -24.30
CA THR A 7 -36.43 -29.49 -24.93
C THR A 7 -35.36 -29.16 -23.91
N THR A 8 -34.53 -30.18 -23.69
CA THR A 8 -33.28 -30.20 -22.95
C THR A 8 -32.24 -29.31 -23.62
N GLY A 9 -31.67 -28.37 -22.88
CA GLY A 9 -30.53 -27.55 -23.32
C GLY A 9 -29.49 -27.46 -22.21
N ARG A 10 -28.59 -28.44 -22.16
CA ARG A 10 -27.34 -28.41 -21.37
C ARG A 10 -26.46 -27.30 -21.94
N ALA A 11 -26.18 -26.25 -21.16
CA ALA A 11 -25.23 -25.22 -21.53
C ALA A 11 -24.26 -24.91 -20.38
N ALA A 12 -22.99 -25.07 -20.71
CA ALA A 12 -21.80 -24.48 -20.09
C ALA A 12 -21.67 -24.61 -18.56
N SER A 13 -20.92 -25.65 -18.17
CA SER A 13 -20.00 -25.55 -17.03
C SER A 13 -19.19 -24.26 -17.21
N GLY A 14 -19.57 -23.23 -16.46
CA GLY A 14 -18.74 -22.06 -16.28
C GLY A 14 -17.48 -22.52 -15.59
N SER A 15 -16.45 -22.79 -16.40
CA SER A 15 -15.06 -22.80 -15.95
C SER A 15 -14.75 -21.38 -15.48
N GLY A 16 -15.21 -21.05 -14.27
CA GLY A 16 -14.79 -19.88 -13.53
C GLY A 16 -13.33 -20.09 -13.15
N THR A 17 -12.42 -19.81 -14.09
CA THR A 17 -11.10 -19.32 -13.74
C THR A 17 -11.35 -18.05 -12.93
N ARG A 18 -11.40 -18.21 -11.60
CA ARG A 18 -11.30 -17.08 -10.69
C ARG A 18 -9.92 -16.50 -10.93
N SER A 19 -9.85 -15.48 -11.79
CA SER A 19 -8.77 -14.52 -11.80
C SER A 19 -8.70 -14.01 -10.36
N VAL A 20 -7.73 -14.50 -9.58
CA VAL A 20 -7.34 -13.80 -8.37
C VAL A 20 -6.95 -12.42 -8.88
N GLY A 21 -7.81 -11.43 -8.63
CA GLY A 21 -7.72 -10.11 -9.23
C GLY A 21 -6.28 -9.62 -9.13
N ALA A 22 -5.69 -9.21 -10.26
CA ALA A 22 -4.38 -8.60 -10.28
C ALA A 22 -4.44 -7.45 -9.28
N THR A 23 -3.78 -7.61 -8.12
CA THR A 23 -3.80 -6.62 -7.06
C THR A 23 -3.29 -5.32 -7.66
N GLU A 24 -4.19 -4.34 -7.86
CA GLU A 24 -3.79 -3.00 -8.29
C GLU A 24 -2.74 -2.53 -7.30
N ARG A 25 -1.53 -2.25 -7.79
CA ARG A 25 -0.46 -1.74 -6.93
C ARG A 25 -0.86 -0.33 -6.53
N PRO A 26 -0.95 -0.02 -5.23
CA PRO A 26 -1.27 1.33 -4.80
C PRO A 26 -0.22 2.29 -5.33
N THR A 27 -0.66 3.46 -5.81
CA THR A 27 0.24 4.52 -6.27
C THR A 27 0.95 5.13 -5.06
N VAL A 28 2.28 5.07 -5.02
CA VAL A 28 3.09 5.64 -3.94
C VAL A 28 3.70 6.96 -4.41
N ARG A 29 3.48 8.03 -3.63
CA ARG A 29 4.07 9.35 -3.88
C ARG A 29 5.02 9.73 -2.75
N LEU A 30 6.11 10.40 -3.09
CA LEU A 30 7.05 10.95 -2.12
C LEU A 30 6.68 12.40 -1.83
N LYS A 31 6.62 12.74 -0.54
CA LYS A 31 6.42 14.11 -0.05
C LYS A 31 7.30 14.36 1.15
N ARG A 32 7.90 15.54 1.27
CA ARG A 32 8.75 15.82 2.43
C ARG A 32 7.88 16.01 3.65
N ILE A 33 8.36 15.54 4.80
CA ILE A 33 7.68 15.72 6.09
C ILE A 33 7.60 17.19 6.54
N TYR A 34 8.39 18.06 5.93
CA TYR A 34 8.37 19.51 6.18
C TYR A 34 7.30 20.24 5.37
N ASP A 35 6.86 19.63 4.27
CA ASP A 35 5.83 20.18 3.40
C ASP A 35 4.46 20.06 4.08
N ALA A 36 3.64 21.09 3.92
CA ALA A 36 2.30 21.14 4.50
C ALA A 36 1.44 19.97 4.02
N ALA A 37 0.57 19.47 4.90
CA ALA A 37 -0.45 18.51 4.54
C ALA A 37 -1.37 19.10 3.47
N ALA A 38 -1.66 18.32 2.43
CA ALA A 38 -2.61 18.70 1.40
C ALA A 38 -3.77 17.68 1.37
N PRO A 39 -5.01 18.11 1.07
CA PRO A 39 -6.17 17.21 1.04
C PRO A 39 -6.04 16.06 0.04
N ASP A 40 -5.24 16.26 -1.02
CA ASP A 40 -4.99 15.29 -2.06
C ASP A 40 -3.84 14.32 -1.73
N ASP A 41 -3.20 14.42 -0.56
CA ASP A 41 -2.09 13.54 -0.14
C ASP A 41 -2.56 12.08 0.05
N GLY A 42 -3.84 11.87 0.36
CA GLY A 42 -4.35 10.57 0.78
C GLY A 42 -3.73 10.14 2.11
N ALA A 43 -3.39 8.85 2.25
CA ALA A 43 -2.76 8.33 3.46
C ALA A 43 -1.28 8.72 3.56
N ARG A 44 -0.91 9.44 4.61
CA ARG A 44 0.46 9.90 4.88
C ARG A 44 1.14 8.96 5.88
N VAL A 45 2.15 8.24 5.40
CA VAL A 45 2.90 7.26 6.19
C VAL A 45 4.36 7.66 6.31
N LEU A 46 4.90 7.66 7.54
CA LEU A 46 6.33 7.78 7.79
C LEU A 46 6.95 6.41 8.03
N ALA A 47 7.86 5.98 7.16
CA ALA A 47 8.63 4.73 7.30
C ALA A 47 10.02 4.94 7.94
N GLY A 48 10.16 5.94 8.81
CA GLY A 48 11.42 6.25 9.51
C GLY A 48 11.43 5.73 10.94
N ARG A 49 12.61 5.42 11.51
CA ARG A 49 12.73 5.09 12.94
C ARG A 49 12.74 6.34 13.82
N LEU A 50 13.32 7.42 13.29
CA LEU A 50 13.50 8.68 14.00
C LEU A 50 12.45 9.68 13.54
N TRP A 51 11.92 10.43 14.50
CA TRP A 51 11.02 11.52 14.20
C TRP A 51 11.83 12.72 13.67
N PRO A 52 11.38 13.40 12.60
CA PRO A 52 12.06 14.58 12.06
C PRO A 52 12.04 15.74 13.07
N ARG A 53 13.18 16.44 13.16
CA ARG A 53 13.31 17.57 14.08
C ARG A 53 12.47 18.75 13.62
N GLY A 54 11.97 19.53 14.58
CA GLY A 54 11.21 20.76 14.30
C GLY A 54 9.82 20.54 13.70
N VAL A 55 9.35 19.30 13.56
CA VAL A 55 8.00 18.99 13.07
C VAL A 55 7.19 18.43 14.24
N SER A 56 6.06 19.05 14.56
CA SER A 56 5.13 18.49 15.54
C SER A 56 4.30 17.36 14.91
N LYS A 57 3.81 16.41 15.73
CA LYS A 57 2.91 15.35 15.24
C LYS A 57 1.65 15.90 14.58
N ALA A 58 1.09 16.97 15.17
CA ALA A 58 -0.08 17.65 14.62
C ALA A 58 0.21 18.26 13.24
N ARG A 59 1.35 18.96 13.08
CA ARG A 59 1.76 19.52 11.78
C ARG A 59 2.01 18.44 10.74
N ALA A 60 2.61 17.32 11.15
CA ALA A 60 2.95 16.23 10.23
C ALA A 60 1.71 15.57 9.63
N ALA A 61 0.57 15.58 10.36
CA ALA A 61 -0.70 15.01 9.94
C ALA A 61 -0.53 13.62 9.29
N LEU A 62 0.22 12.75 9.98
CA LEU A 62 0.49 11.38 9.53
C LEU A 62 -0.61 10.45 10.04
N ASP A 63 -1.10 9.59 9.17
CA ASP A 63 -2.01 8.50 9.54
C ASP A 63 -1.27 7.36 10.22
N LEU A 64 -0.01 7.12 9.82
CA LEU A 64 0.79 6.02 10.35
C LEU A 64 2.28 6.34 10.43
N TRP A 65 2.92 5.87 11.51
CA TRP A 65 4.36 5.91 11.70
C TRP A 65 4.94 4.50 11.86
N CYS A 66 5.38 3.93 10.73
CA CYS A 66 5.93 2.57 10.61
C CYS A 66 7.38 2.46 11.10
N ARG A 67 7.62 2.63 12.40
CA ARG A 67 8.97 2.53 12.98
C ARG A 67 9.61 1.15 12.81
N GLY A 68 8.81 0.09 12.75
CA GLY A 68 9.28 -1.30 12.66
C GLY A 68 9.84 -1.70 11.30
N VAL A 69 9.46 -0.98 10.23
CA VAL A 69 9.97 -1.23 8.87
C VAL A 69 11.35 -0.59 8.67
N ALA A 70 11.69 0.42 9.48
CA ALA A 70 12.97 1.09 9.37
C ALA A 70 14.14 0.21 9.86
N PRO A 71 15.34 0.37 9.27
CA PRO A 71 16.56 -0.32 9.71
C PRO A 71 16.78 -0.22 11.22
N SER A 72 17.07 -1.36 11.85
CA SER A 72 17.44 -1.42 13.26
C SER A 72 18.77 -0.66 13.51
N THR A 73 19.01 -0.27 14.77
CA THR A 73 20.27 0.38 15.13
C THR A 73 21.48 -0.50 14.81
N ALA A 74 21.40 -1.81 15.12
CA ALA A 74 22.45 -2.77 14.79
C ALA A 74 22.69 -2.85 13.28
N LEU A 75 21.63 -2.90 12.46
CA LEU A 75 21.77 -2.94 11.01
C LEU A 75 22.37 -1.64 10.44
N ARG A 76 22.04 -0.48 11.03
CA ARG A 76 22.67 0.81 10.67
C ARG A 76 24.16 0.84 11.01
N GLN A 77 24.55 0.33 12.17
CA GLN A 77 25.95 0.25 12.60
C GLN A 77 26.75 -0.75 11.76
N TRP A 78 26.14 -1.89 11.41
CA TRP A 78 26.78 -2.90 10.57
C TRP A 78 26.97 -2.41 9.14
N PHE A 79 25.94 -1.77 8.56
CA PHE A 79 25.98 -1.32 7.16
C PHE A 79 26.97 -0.17 6.95
N ASN A 80 27.19 0.68 7.97
CA ASN A 80 28.10 1.85 8.02
C ASN A 80 28.72 2.25 6.67
N TYR A 81 27.86 2.67 5.75
CA TYR A 81 28.20 2.88 4.35
C TYR A 81 29.28 3.95 4.21
N ASP A 82 30.40 3.58 3.60
CA ASP A 82 31.48 4.47 3.22
C ASP A 82 31.30 4.88 1.75
N PRO A 83 30.86 6.12 1.46
CA PRO A 83 30.66 6.58 0.09
C PRO A 83 31.97 6.75 -0.70
N ALA A 84 33.13 6.66 -0.04
CA ALA A 84 34.45 6.77 -0.68
C ALA A 84 35.04 5.40 -1.09
N ARG A 85 34.31 4.29 -0.86
CA ARG A 85 34.76 2.93 -1.13
C ARG A 85 33.84 2.17 -2.07
#